data_AF-A0A3A9AHD2-F1
#
_entry.id   AF-A0A3A9AHD2-F1
#
_cell.length_a   1.000
_cell.length_b   1.000
_cell.length_c   1.000
_cell.angle_alpha   90.00
_cell.angle_beta   90.00
_cell.angle_gamma   90.00
#
_symmetry.space_group_name_H-M   'P 1'
#
loop_
_entity.id
_entity.type
_entity.pdbx_description
1 polymer ?
#
loop_
_entity_poly.entity_id
_entity_poly.type
_entity_poly.pdbx_seq_one_letter_code
_entity_poly.pdbx_strand_id
1 'polypeptide(L)' 'MAFYKTCPLCGSNLDPGESCDCQEEKEQDRRKMQSMMKIGRDGQMQMCFAGEVAGIAEVGA' A
#
# COMPACT_ATOMS: atom_id res chain seq x y z
N MET A 1 -18.99 9.23 30.69
CA MET A 1 -18.31 8.03 30.19
C MET A 1 -18.08 8.23 28.71
N ALA A 2 -16.84 8.10 28.24
CA ALA A 2 -16.57 8.18 26.80
C ALA A 2 -17.04 6.87 26.16
N PHE A 3 -17.99 6.96 25.23
CA PHE A 3 -18.50 5.81 24.50
C PHE A 3 -17.71 5.69 23.20
N TYR A 4 -16.82 4.70 23.10
CA TYR A 4 -16.18 4.34 21.84
C TYR A 4 -16.94 3.20 21.19
N LYS A 5 -16.89 3.13 19.85
CA LYS A 5 -17.40 2.00 19.08
C LYS A 5 -16.23 1.21 18.51
N THR A 6 -16.24 -0.10 18.66
CA THR A 6 -15.21 -0.95 18.06
C THR A 6 -15.63 -1.34 16.65
N CYS A 7 -14.76 -1.16 15.67
CA CYS A 7 -15.01 -1.57 14.30
C CYS A 7 -15.00 -3.12 14.20
N PRO A 8 -16.04 -3.76 13.64
CA PRO A 8 -16.08 -5.21 13.49
C PRO A 8 -15.13 -5.76 12.42
N LEU A 9 -14.58 -4.89 11.56
CA LEU A 9 -13.74 -5.29 10.43
C LEU A 9 -12.23 -5.29 10.77
N CYS A 10 -11.78 -4.26 11.49
CA CYS A 10 -10.37 -4.11 11.87
C CYS A 10 -10.12 -4.15 13.38
N GLY A 11 -11.17 -4.08 14.21
CA GLY A 11 -11.05 -4.07 15.66
C GLY A 11 -10.63 -2.72 16.27
N SER A 12 -10.52 -1.65 15.47
CA SER A 12 -10.15 -0.31 15.98
C SER A 12 -11.25 0.28 16.86
N ASN A 13 -10.86 0.94 17.95
CA ASN A 13 -11.77 1.71 18.79
C ASN A 13 -11.91 3.11 18.21
N LEU A 14 -13.12 3.47 17.80
CA LEU A 14 -13.46 4.74 17.17
C LEU A 14 -14.23 5.61 18.14
N ASP A 15 -13.94 6.90 18.11
CA ASP A 15 -14.63 7.88 18.93
C ASP A 15 -16.07 8.12 18.44
N PRO A 16 -16.96 8.60 19.32
CA PRO A 16 -18.35 8.89 18.97
C PRO A 16 -18.40 10.09 18.01
N GLY A 17 -18.47 9.79 16.71
CA GLY A 17 -18.46 10.77 15.62
C GLY A 17 -17.48 10.40 14.51
N GLU A 18 -16.50 9.52 14.77
CA GLU A 18 -15.57 9.06 13.75
C GLU A 18 -16.12 7.89 12.95
N SER A 19 -15.85 7.89 11.64
CA SER A 19 -16.14 6.76 10.75
C SER A 19 -14.92 5.86 10.65
N CYS A 20 -15.13 4.59 10.29
CA CYS A 20 -14.01 3.68 10.07
C CYS A 20 -13.63 3.65 8.60
N ASP A 21 -12.39 3.99 8.27
CA ASP A 21 -11.89 4.02 6.88
C ASP A 21 -11.06 2.78 6.53
N CYS A 22 -11.10 1.72 7.37
CA CYS A 22 -10.26 0.53 7.20
C CYS A 22 -10.45 -0.21 5.87
N GLN A 23 -11.62 -0.05 5.22
CA GLN A 23 -11.86 -0.61 3.90
C GLN A 23 -11.28 0.26 2.78
N GLU A 24 -11.39 1.58 2.91
CA GLU A 24 -10.80 2.52 1.96
C GLU A 24 -9.27 2.42 1.96
N GLU A 25 -8.67 2.26 3.14
CA GLU A 25 -7.23 2.07 3.29
C GLU A 25 -6.77 0.77 2.60
N LYS A 26 -7.49 -0.34 2.81
CA LYS A 26 -7.23 -1.60 2.11
C LYS A 26 -7.36 -1.49 0.59
N GLU A 27 -8.34 -0.72 0.10
CA GLU A 27 -8.52 -0.50 -1.33
C GLU A 27 -7.41 0.37 -1.91
N GLN A 28 -7.02 1.45 -1.21
CA GLN A 28 -5.88 2.27 -1.60
C GLN A 28 -4.60 1.45 -1.65
N ASP A 29 -4.34 0.60 -0.66
CA ASP A 29 -3.14 -0.22 -0.62
C ASP A 29 -3.12 -1.26 -1.74
N ARG A 30 -4.26 -1.89 -2.02
CA ARG A 30 -4.42 -2.76 -3.18
C ARG A 30 -4.13 -2.01 -4.48
N ARG A 31 -4.64 -0.79 -4.62
CA ARG A 31 -4.43 0.04 -5.81
C ARG A 31 -2.98 0.51 -5.96
N LYS A 32 -2.34 0.91 -4.85
CA LYS A 32 -0.90 1.26 -4.79
C LYS A 32 -0.05 0.06 -5.19
N MET A 33 -0.32 -1.12 -4.63
CA MET A 33 0.40 -2.35 -4.95
C MET A 33 0.21 -2.74 -6.42
N GLN A 34 -1.01 -2.66 -6.94
CA GLN A 34 -1.28 -2.91 -8.36
C GLN A 34 -0.58 -1.91 -9.29
N SER A 35 -0.51 -0.64 -8.90
CA SER A 35 0.21 0.39 -9.66
C SER A 35 1.73 0.20 -9.62
N MET A 36 2.28 -0.39 -8.55
CA MET A 36 3.71 -0.64 -8.40
C MET A 36 4.17 -1.93 -9.07
N MET A 37 3.27 -2.90 -9.27
CA MET A 37 3.57 -4.17 -9.93
C MET A 37 3.32 -4.08 -11.44
N LYS A 38 4.38 -3.87 -12.24
CA LYS A 38 4.32 -4.05 -13.69
C LYS A 38 4.79 -5.45 -14.04
N ILE A 39 4.08 -6.17 -14.91
CA ILE A 39 4.54 -7.46 -15.40
C ILE A 39 5.66 -7.21 -16.41
N GLY A 40 6.87 -7.68 -16.09
CA GLY A 40 8.01 -7.69 -17.01
C GLY A 40 7.78 -8.69 -18.15
N ARG A 41 8.51 -8.51 -19.26
CA ARG A 41 8.36 -9.33 -20.49
C ARG A 41 8.54 -10.83 -20.27
N ASP A 42 9.17 -11.23 -19.17
CA ASP A 42 9.50 -12.61 -18.84
C ASP A 42 8.51 -13.23 -17.82
N GLY A 43 7.37 -12.56 -17.57
CA GLY A 43 6.38 -12.98 -16.57
C GLY A 43 6.77 -12.67 -15.12
N GLN A 44 7.94 -12.07 -14.91
CA GLN A 44 8.38 -11.62 -13.59
C GLN A 44 7.70 -10.30 -13.22
N MET A 45 7.17 -10.23 -12.00
CA MET A 45 6.57 -8.99 -11.47
C MET A 45 7.69 -8.00 -11.16
N GLN A 46 7.79 -6.95 -11.97
CA GLN A 46 8.72 -5.85 -11.78
C GLN A 46 8.06 -4.80 -10.89
N MET A 47 8.63 -4.63 -9.69
CA MET A 47 8.24 -3.54 -8.81
C MET A 47 8.88 -2.25 -9.32
N CYS A 48 8.07 -1.35 -9.90
CA CYS A 48 8.51 -0.01 -10.26
C CYS A 48 8.45 0.90 -9.03
N PHE A 49 9.42 0.77 -8.14
CA PHE A 49 9.68 1.83 -7.17
C PHE A 49 10.22 3.01 -7.94
N ALA A 50 9.47 4.11 -8.03
CA ALA A 50 9.99 5.39 -8.50
C ALA A 50 10.96 5.97 -7.45
N GLY A 51 12.04 5.23 -7.18
CA GLY A 51 13.25 5.71 -6.56
C GLY A 51 14.30 5.72 -7.67
N GLU A 52 14.86 6.90 -7.94
CA GLU A 52 16.01 7.11 -8.80
C GLU A 52 17.01 5.94 -8.68
N VAL A 53 17.18 5.15 -9.74
CA VAL A 53 18.39 4.35 -9.90
C VAL A 53 19.47 5.28 -10.47
N ALA A 54 19.95 6.18 -9.62
CA ALA A 54 21.23 6.84 -9.84
C ALA A 54 22.33 5.77 -9.70
N GLY A 55 22.72 5.18 -10.82
CA GLY A 55 24.00 4.52 -11.04
C GLY A 55 24.29 3.25 -10.24
N ILE A 56 24.32 2.11 -10.93
CA ILE A 56 25.45 1.20 -10.74
C ILE A 56 26.29 1.21 -12.01
N ALA A 57 27.55 1.57 -11.79
CA ALA A 57 28.56 1.80 -12.79
C ALA A 57 28.92 0.55 -13.60
N GLU A 58 29.50 0.85 -14.75
CA GLU A 58 30.13 -0.04 -15.71
C GLU A 58 31.13 -1.00 -15.04
N VAL A 59 31.16 -2.27 -15.48
CA VAL A 59 32.38 -3.07 -15.53
C VAL A 59 32.30 -4.04 -16.71
N GLY A 60 33.02 -3.70 -17.77
CA GLY A 60 33.28 -4.58 -18.91
C GLY A 60 34.58 -4.14 -19.57
N ALA A 61 35.69 -4.57 -18.97
CA ALA A 61 37.03 -4.56 -19.58
C ALA A 61 37.18 -5.77 -20.52
#